data_AF-Q8FSV5-F1
#
_entry.id   AF-Q8FSV5-F1
#
_cell.length_a   1.000
_cell.length_b   1.000
_cell.length_c   1.000
_cell.angle_alpha   90.00
_cell.angle_beta   90.00
_cell.angle_gamma   90.00
#
_symmetry.space_group_name_H-M   'P 1'
#
loop_
_entity.id
_entity.type
_entity.pdbx_description
1 polymer ?
#
loop_
_entity_poly.entity_id
_entity_poly.type
_entity_poly.pdbx_seq_one_letter_code
_entity_poly.pdbx_strand_id
1 'polypeptide(L)'
;MSRKVPAVVASCVHGVPHRQLQIHHANGHDLVRSPILPVSMVLGTWSDRYVHGLTRFRDDQPDSTGVLDWLEIFFEATGEATLQATRLAEELRGLQQEWQNRVSHYRQVSGKRRALRADSIEYRILRQLPDHPLLTVKTATEIFGGTTTSAAQALDNLTAAGVLTRKSIDRGVTGYLAHDVFDVITIAERRLASTRFDTSVAPPTRSPAGDT
;
A
#
# COMPACT_ATOMS: atom_id res chain seq x y z
N MET A 1 -58.69 0.54 -11.14
CA MET A 1 -57.30 0.90 -11.51
C MET A 1 -56.35 -0.08 -10.84
N SER A 2 -56.08 -1.28 -11.35
CA SER A 2 -55.22 -1.65 -12.49
C SER A 2 -53.89 -0.90 -12.57
N ARG A 3 -52.82 -1.49 -12.01
CA ARG A 3 -51.75 -2.08 -12.82
C ARG A 3 -50.94 -3.11 -12.04
N LYS A 4 -51.09 -4.35 -12.48
CA LYS A 4 -50.20 -5.50 -12.25
C LYS A 4 -48.85 -5.23 -12.91
N VAL A 5 -47.76 -5.61 -12.26
CA VAL A 5 -46.44 -5.79 -12.88
C VAL A 5 -46.37 -7.26 -13.32
N PRO A 6 -46.21 -7.59 -14.62
CA PRO A 6 -45.99 -8.96 -15.05
C PRO A 6 -44.50 -9.26 -15.23
N ALA A 7 -44.24 -10.56 -15.17
CA ALA A 7 -42.96 -11.23 -15.22
C ALA A 7 -42.24 -11.15 -16.58
N VAL A 8 -40.92 -11.34 -16.48
CA VAL A 8 -40.00 -12.06 -17.38
C VAL A 8 -40.58 -12.54 -18.72
N VAL A 9 -39.99 -12.06 -19.81
CA VAL A 9 -39.94 -12.77 -21.09
C VAL A 9 -38.49 -12.89 -21.51
N ALA A 10 -38.01 -14.13 -21.60
CA ALA A 10 -36.79 -14.50 -22.29
C ALA A 10 -37.02 -14.42 -23.80
N SER A 11 -36.06 -13.88 -24.54
CA SER A 11 -35.94 -14.11 -25.98
C SER A 11 -34.48 -14.36 -26.32
N CYS A 12 -34.21 -15.59 -26.76
CA CYS A 12 -32.96 -16.03 -27.34
C CYS A 12 -32.84 -15.47 -28.77
N VAL A 13 -31.76 -14.75 -29.07
CA VAL A 13 -31.26 -14.62 -30.44
C VAL A 13 -29.78 -14.98 -30.47
N HIS A 14 -29.58 -16.13 -31.11
CA HIS A 14 -28.39 -16.73 -31.71
C HIS A 14 -27.14 -15.86 -31.90
N GLY A 15 -26.00 -16.42 -31.43
CA GLY A 15 -24.81 -16.55 -32.26
C GLY A 15 -23.73 -15.48 -32.11
N VAL A 16 -23.08 -15.40 -30.95
CA VAL A 16 -21.74 -14.79 -30.83
C VAL A 16 -20.84 -15.75 -30.04
N PRO A 17 -19.66 -16.15 -30.56
CA PRO A 17 -18.80 -17.10 -29.87
C PRO A 17 -18.33 -16.52 -28.53
N HIS A 18 -18.58 -17.28 -27.47
CA HIS A 18 -18.13 -17.02 -26.11
C HIS A 18 -16.60 -16.88 -26.08
N ARG A 19 -16.10 -15.64 -26.18
CA ARG A 19 -14.80 -15.31 -25.61
C ARG A 19 -15.01 -15.33 -24.10
N GLN A 20 -14.49 -16.37 -23.45
CA GLN A 20 -14.34 -16.40 -22.00
C GLN A 20 -13.74 -15.07 -21.57
N LEU A 21 -14.57 -14.19 -21.01
CA LEU A 21 -14.09 -13.06 -20.24
C LEU A 21 -13.57 -13.70 -18.96
N GLN A 22 -12.31 -14.12 -19.02
CA GLN A 22 -11.57 -14.55 -17.86
C GLN A 22 -11.43 -13.31 -17.01
N ILE A 23 -12.37 -13.13 -16.08
CA ILE A 23 -12.28 -12.15 -15.01
C ILE A 23 -11.12 -12.64 -14.16
N HIS A 24 -9.90 -12.26 -14.56
CA HIS A 24 -8.75 -12.38 -13.69
C HIS A 24 -9.12 -11.57 -12.46
N HIS A 25 -9.42 -12.25 -11.37
CA HIS A 25 -9.37 -11.68 -10.04
C HIS A 25 -8.01 -11.00 -9.93
N ALA A 26 -8.00 -9.68 -10.07
CA ALA A 26 -6.87 -8.86 -9.70
C ALA A 26 -6.79 -8.98 -8.18
N ASN A 27 -6.13 -10.03 -7.70
CA ASN A 27 -5.79 -10.19 -6.31
C ASN A 27 -4.96 -8.95 -5.93
N GLY A 28 -5.51 -8.12 -5.04
CA GLY A 28 -4.97 -6.84 -4.59
C GLY A 28 -3.72 -6.96 -3.72
N HIS A 29 -2.77 -7.80 -4.11
CA HIS A 29 -1.50 -8.01 -3.42
C HIS A 29 -0.31 -7.39 -4.15
N ASP A 30 -0.56 -6.46 -5.08
CA ASP A 30 0.50 -5.71 -5.75
C ASP A 30 0.46 -4.28 -5.21
N LEU A 31 0.97 -4.08 -3.99
CA LEU A 31 0.95 -2.78 -3.30
C LEU A 31 1.65 -1.68 -4.11
N VAL A 32 2.44 -2.08 -5.10
CA VAL A 32 3.21 -1.20 -5.99
C VAL A 32 2.45 -0.79 -7.26
N ARG A 33 1.37 -1.48 -7.66
CA ARG A 33 0.60 -1.13 -8.88
C ARG A 33 -0.60 -0.22 -8.66
N SER A 34 -1.15 -0.20 -7.45
CA SER A 34 -2.26 0.70 -7.08
C SER A 34 -2.10 1.10 -5.62
N PRO A 35 -1.31 2.14 -5.31
CA PRO A 35 -1.16 2.59 -3.93
C PRO A 35 -2.52 3.00 -3.39
N ILE A 36 -2.91 2.42 -2.26
CA ILE A 36 -4.06 2.90 -1.50
C ILE A 36 -3.69 4.29 -1.01
N LEU A 37 -4.44 5.31 -1.44
CA LEU A 37 -4.17 6.69 -1.03
C LEU A 37 -4.60 6.88 0.44
N PRO A 38 -3.72 7.35 1.33
CA PRO A 38 -4.02 7.53 2.75
C PRO A 38 -4.84 8.81 3.02
N VAL A 39 -5.84 9.13 2.19
CA VAL A 39 -6.63 10.38 2.28
C VAL A 39 -7.29 10.51 3.65
N SER A 40 -7.88 9.43 4.17
CA SER A 40 -8.50 9.44 5.49
C SER A 40 -7.48 9.70 6.61
N MET A 41 -6.24 9.25 6.47
CA MET A 41 -5.18 9.49 7.46
C MET A 41 -4.74 10.96 7.44
N VAL A 42 -4.58 11.55 6.24
CA VAL A 42 -4.29 12.97 6.07
C VAL A 42 -5.41 13.84 6.63
N LEU A 43 -6.67 13.56 6.29
CA LEU A 43 -7.82 14.29 6.86
C LEU A 43 -7.89 14.14 8.38
N GLY A 44 -7.52 12.97 8.91
CA GLY A 44 -7.41 12.74 10.36
C GLY A 44 -6.39 13.66 11.02
N THR A 45 -5.24 13.93 10.39
CA THR A 45 -4.25 14.88 10.94
C THR A 45 -4.71 16.33 10.81
N TRP A 46 -5.66 16.62 9.93
CA TRP A 46 -6.29 17.94 9.72
C TRP A 46 -7.68 18.06 10.35
N SER A 47 -7.93 17.36 11.45
CA SER A 47 -9.26 17.24 12.07
C SER A 47 -10.01 18.57 12.22
N ASP A 48 -9.34 19.64 12.66
CA ASP A 48 -9.97 20.96 12.81
C ASP A 48 -10.44 21.55 11.47
N ARG A 49 -9.59 21.48 10.44
CA ARG A 49 -9.90 21.97 9.10
C ARG A 49 -11.00 21.13 8.44
N TYR A 50 -10.95 19.81 8.62
CA TYR A 50 -11.97 18.87 8.14
C TYR A 50 -13.34 19.17 8.75
N VAL A 51 -13.42 19.31 10.08
CA VAL A 51 -14.68 19.62 10.77
C VAL A 51 -15.18 21.00 10.36
N HIS A 52 -14.31 22.02 10.31
CA HIS A 52 -14.67 23.36 9.87
C HIS A 52 -15.25 23.37 8.45
N GLY A 53 -14.58 22.68 7.51
CA GLY A 53 -15.04 22.55 6.12
C GLY A 53 -16.40 21.86 6.02
N LEU A 54 -16.63 20.79 6.79
CA LEU A 54 -17.95 20.12 6.82
C LEU A 54 -19.04 20.97 7.46
N THR A 55 -18.71 21.80 8.44
CA THR A 55 -19.65 22.76 9.03
C THR A 55 -20.06 23.81 8.00
N ARG A 56 -19.07 24.39 7.28
CA ARG A 56 -19.31 25.35 6.18
C ARG A 56 -20.10 24.72 5.04
N PHE A 57 -19.78 23.49 4.65
CA PHE A 57 -20.48 22.73 3.60
C PHE A 57 -21.98 22.60 3.86
N ARG A 58 -22.40 22.53 5.13
CA ARG A 58 -23.80 22.42 5.53
C ARG A 58 -24.55 23.76 5.55
N ASP A 59 -23.88 24.86 5.29
CA ASP A 59 -24.48 26.19 5.28
C ASP A 59 -25.33 26.38 4.03
N ASP A 60 -26.64 26.56 4.22
CA ASP A 60 -27.66 26.63 3.16
C ASP A 60 -27.97 28.09 2.77
N GLN A 61 -27.09 29.02 3.12
CA GLN A 61 -27.23 30.43 2.74
C GLN A 61 -27.00 30.62 1.24
N PRO A 62 -27.73 31.55 0.58
CA PRO A 62 -27.67 31.75 -0.87
C PRO A 62 -26.27 32.05 -1.42
N ASP A 63 -25.43 32.70 -0.61
CA ASP A 63 -24.06 33.11 -0.98
C ASP A 63 -22.97 32.23 -0.32
N SER A 64 -23.34 31.04 0.18
CA SER A 64 -22.41 30.13 0.84
C SER A 64 -21.32 29.64 -0.11
N THR A 65 -20.06 29.79 0.29
CA THR A 65 -18.90 29.18 -0.38
C THR A 65 -18.55 27.80 0.18
N GLY A 66 -19.36 27.25 1.09
CA GLY A 66 -19.00 26.07 1.88
C GLY A 66 -18.68 24.82 1.07
N VAL A 67 -19.28 24.66 -0.11
CA VAL A 67 -18.92 23.58 -1.06
C VAL A 67 -17.52 23.77 -1.64
N LEU A 68 -17.17 25.00 -2.03
CA LEU A 68 -15.85 25.33 -2.57
C LEU A 68 -14.78 25.20 -1.50
N ASP A 69 -15.02 25.74 -0.30
CA ASP A 69 -14.14 25.61 0.87
C ASP A 69 -13.86 24.11 1.17
N TRP A 70 -14.90 23.27 1.14
CA TRP A 70 -14.77 21.82 1.36
C TRP A 70 -13.97 21.12 0.26
N LEU A 71 -14.23 21.46 -1.01
CA LEU A 71 -13.50 20.89 -2.15
C LEU A 71 -12.02 21.24 -2.11
N GLU A 72 -11.67 22.48 -1.73
CA GLU A 72 -10.28 22.91 -1.55
C GLU A 72 -9.56 22.06 -0.51
N ILE A 73 -10.18 21.88 0.68
CA ILE A 73 -9.63 21.00 1.74
C ILE A 73 -9.43 19.58 1.23
N PHE A 74 -10.41 19.04 0.51
CA PHE A 74 -10.35 17.68 0.00
C PHE A 74 -9.27 17.50 -1.07
N PHE A 75 -9.11 18.45 -1.99
CA PHE A 75 -8.07 18.39 -3.01
C PHE A 75 -6.68 18.51 -2.42
N GLU A 76 -6.48 19.38 -1.44
CA GLU A 76 -5.21 19.49 -0.72
C GLU A 76 -4.88 18.18 0.02
N ALA A 77 -5.85 17.59 0.71
CA ALA A 77 -5.65 16.33 1.42
C ALA A 77 -5.32 15.17 0.46
N THR A 78 -5.95 15.16 -0.72
CA THR A 78 -5.68 14.17 -1.76
C THR A 78 -4.30 14.38 -2.40
N GLY A 79 -3.88 15.63 -2.59
CA GLY A 79 -2.54 15.98 -3.06
C GLY A 79 -1.47 15.47 -2.09
N GLU A 80 -1.63 15.76 -0.80
CA GLU A 80 -0.70 15.30 0.24
C GLU A 80 -0.69 13.76 0.35
N ALA A 81 -1.86 13.11 0.31
CA ALA A 81 -1.95 11.65 0.32
C ALA A 81 -1.21 11.03 -0.88
N THR A 82 -1.29 11.66 -2.05
CA THR A 82 -0.58 11.21 -3.26
C THR A 82 0.93 11.32 -3.08
N LEU A 83 1.42 12.46 -2.58
CA LEU A 83 2.86 12.66 -2.32
C LEU A 83 3.41 11.61 -1.36
N GLN A 84 2.71 11.36 -0.25
CA GLN A 84 3.14 10.37 0.75
C GLN A 84 3.11 8.94 0.20
N ALA A 85 2.06 8.58 -0.55
CA ALA A 85 1.95 7.28 -1.21
C ALA A 85 3.07 7.05 -2.25
N THR A 86 3.37 8.06 -3.07
CA THR A 86 4.46 7.99 -4.04
C THR A 86 5.80 7.80 -3.36
N ARG A 87 6.06 8.55 -2.28
CA ARG A 87 7.30 8.44 -1.51
C ARG A 87 7.48 7.05 -0.89
N LEU A 88 6.44 6.51 -0.27
CA LEU A 88 6.46 5.15 0.29
C LEU A 88 6.75 4.11 -0.81
N ALA A 89 6.13 4.24 -1.98
CA ALA A 89 6.37 3.34 -3.11
C ALA A 89 7.82 3.43 -3.63
N GLU A 90 8.45 4.60 -3.58
CA GLU A 90 9.88 4.78 -3.92
C GLU A 90 10.80 4.14 -2.88
N GLU A 91 10.50 4.30 -1.60
CA GLU A 91 11.29 3.71 -0.51
C GLU A 91 11.24 2.18 -0.55
N LEU A 92 10.06 1.59 -0.79
CA LEU A 92 9.92 0.14 -0.98
C LEU A 92 10.66 -0.37 -2.22
N ARG A 93 10.66 0.40 -3.32
CA ARG A 93 11.46 0.07 -4.52
C ARG A 93 12.96 0.14 -4.23
N GLY A 94 13.41 1.14 -3.49
CA GLY A 94 14.81 1.27 -3.06
C GLY A 94 15.23 0.11 -2.17
N LEU A 95 14.40 -0.26 -1.19
CA LEU A 95 14.63 -1.39 -0.30
C LEU A 95 14.76 -2.70 -1.08
N GLN A 96 13.92 -2.91 -2.09
CA GLN A 96 13.99 -4.09 -2.93
C GLN A 96 15.30 -4.17 -3.73
N GLN A 97 15.81 -3.05 -4.24
CA GLN A 97 17.11 -3.00 -4.90
C GLN A 97 18.24 -3.30 -3.92
N GLU A 98 18.16 -2.78 -2.70
CA GLU A 98 19.13 -3.06 -1.65
C GLU A 98 19.20 -4.56 -1.35
N TRP A 99 18.07 -5.24 -1.17
CA TRP A 99 18.06 -6.67 -0.94
C TRP A 99 18.63 -7.47 -2.12
N GLN A 100 18.36 -7.06 -3.36
CA GLN A 100 18.97 -7.69 -4.55
C GLN A 100 20.49 -7.57 -4.51
N ASN A 101 21.02 -6.43 -4.05
CA ASN A 101 22.46 -6.22 -3.87
C ASN A 101 23.01 -7.12 -2.74
N ARG A 102 22.33 -7.18 -1.58
CA ARG A 102 22.73 -8.05 -0.45
C ARG A 102 22.79 -9.53 -0.88
N VAL A 103 21.78 -10.02 -1.59
CA VAL A 103 21.72 -11.40 -2.11
C VAL A 103 22.82 -11.64 -3.15
N SER A 104 23.02 -10.72 -4.09
CA SER A 104 24.07 -10.83 -5.10
C SER A 104 25.46 -10.90 -4.47
N HIS A 105 25.72 -10.03 -3.49
CA HIS A 105 26.97 -10.03 -2.72
C HIS A 105 27.17 -11.35 -1.95
N TYR A 106 26.17 -11.80 -1.19
CA TYR A 106 26.23 -13.06 -0.45
C TYR A 106 26.54 -14.25 -1.37
N ARG A 107 25.92 -14.30 -2.56
CA ARG A 107 26.17 -15.36 -3.55
C ARG A 107 27.60 -15.32 -4.09
N GLN A 108 28.15 -14.14 -4.38
CA GLN A 108 29.53 -13.99 -4.83
C GLN A 108 30.53 -14.48 -3.79
N VAL A 109 30.36 -14.07 -2.53
CA VAL A 109 31.22 -14.51 -1.41
C VAL A 109 31.08 -16.01 -1.15
N SER A 110 29.89 -16.58 -1.38
CA SER A 110 29.63 -18.02 -1.28
C SER A 110 30.10 -18.84 -2.50
N GLY A 111 30.90 -18.25 -3.41
CA GLY A 111 31.43 -18.92 -4.60
C GLY A 111 30.42 -19.17 -5.73
N LYS A 112 29.18 -18.70 -5.59
CA LYS A 112 28.11 -18.84 -6.60
C LYS A 112 28.16 -17.66 -7.56
N ARG A 113 29.00 -17.76 -8.61
CA ARG A 113 29.17 -16.71 -9.63
C ARG A 113 27.94 -16.47 -10.52
N ARG A 114 27.07 -17.47 -10.68
CA ARG A 114 25.87 -17.32 -11.53
C ARG A 114 24.80 -16.50 -10.81
N ALA A 115 24.26 -15.52 -11.54
CA ALA A 115 23.10 -14.74 -11.12
C ALA A 115 21.96 -15.64 -10.63
N LEU A 116 21.19 -15.12 -9.66
CA LEU A 116 19.99 -15.80 -9.19
C LEU A 116 19.03 -16.00 -10.37
N ARG A 117 18.51 -17.21 -10.54
CA ARG A 117 17.63 -17.51 -11.67
C ARG A 117 16.28 -16.84 -11.46
N ALA A 118 15.76 -16.17 -12.47
CA ALA A 118 14.52 -15.40 -12.39
C ALA A 118 13.26 -16.26 -12.12
N ASP A 119 13.31 -17.56 -12.41
CA ASP A 119 12.26 -18.54 -12.14
C ASP A 119 12.39 -19.22 -10.76
N SER A 120 13.52 -19.02 -10.07
CA SER A 120 13.74 -19.65 -8.77
C SER A 120 12.74 -19.14 -7.74
N ILE A 121 12.36 -20.01 -6.80
CA ILE A 121 11.50 -19.62 -5.68
C ILE A 121 12.14 -18.52 -4.83
N GLU A 122 13.46 -18.56 -4.64
CA GLU A 122 14.23 -17.51 -3.95
C GLU A 122 14.09 -16.14 -4.63
N TYR A 123 14.17 -16.09 -5.96
CA TYR A 123 13.95 -14.85 -6.72
C TYR A 123 12.51 -14.35 -6.60
N ARG A 124 11.53 -15.25 -6.69
CA ARG A 124 10.11 -14.88 -6.59
C ARG A 124 9.75 -14.36 -5.20
N ILE A 125 10.24 -15.00 -4.14
CA ILE A 125 10.12 -14.51 -2.76
C ILE A 125 10.74 -13.11 -2.67
N LEU A 126 11.99 -12.94 -3.07
CA LEU A 126 12.68 -11.64 -3.01
C LEU A 126 11.93 -10.53 -3.77
N ARG A 127 11.32 -10.87 -4.91
CA ARG A 127 10.57 -9.91 -5.74
C ARG A 127 9.23 -9.49 -5.16
N GLN A 128 8.60 -10.34 -4.34
CA GLN A 128 7.26 -10.10 -3.80
C GLN A 128 7.29 -9.95 -2.27
N LEU A 129 8.48 -9.86 -1.68
CA LEU A 129 8.66 -9.75 -0.24
C LEU A 129 8.00 -8.50 0.37
N PRO A 130 7.94 -7.33 -0.29
CA PRO A 130 7.21 -6.18 0.24
C PRO A 130 5.71 -6.46 0.47
N ASP A 131 5.09 -7.28 -0.38
CA ASP A 131 3.68 -7.67 -0.26
C ASP A 131 3.47 -8.80 0.76
N HIS A 132 4.55 -9.55 1.08
CA HIS A 132 4.54 -10.69 1.98
C HIS A 132 5.71 -10.63 3.00
N PRO A 133 5.77 -9.61 3.87
CA PRO A 133 6.94 -9.36 4.73
C PRO A 133 7.12 -10.38 5.86
N LEU A 134 6.13 -11.24 6.09
CA LEU A 134 6.17 -12.36 7.02
C LEU A 134 5.84 -13.65 6.28
N LEU A 135 6.78 -14.59 6.32
CA LEU A 135 6.62 -15.90 5.69
C LEU A 135 6.89 -17.02 6.69
N THR A 136 6.28 -18.15 6.44
CA THR A 136 6.68 -19.46 6.98
C THR A 136 7.07 -20.32 5.79
N VAL A 137 7.70 -21.48 6.02
CA VAL A 137 7.98 -22.44 4.94
C VAL A 137 6.68 -22.84 4.22
N LYS A 138 5.60 -23.04 5.00
CA LYS A 138 4.27 -23.39 4.47
C LYS A 138 3.73 -22.29 3.56
N THR A 139 3.61 -21.06 4.08
CA THR A 139 3.05 -19.94 3.29
C THR A 139 3.92 -19.58 2.09
N ALA A 140 5.24 -19.68 2.20
CA ALA A 140 6.13 -19.48 1.05
C ALA A 140 5.90 -20.53 -0.05
N THR A 141 5.65 -21.79 0.33
CA THR A 141 5.34 -22.87 -0.62
C THR A 141 3.98 -22.65 -1.28
N GLU A 142 2.97 -22.23 -0.51
CA GLU A 142 1.61 -21.98 -1.01
C GLU A 142 1.56 -20.76 -1.96
N ILE A 143 2.24 -19.67 -1.62
CA ILE A 143 2.21 -18.41 -2.38
C ILE A 143 3.13 -18.50 -3.61
N PHE A 144 4.34 -19.01 -3.45
CA PHE A 144 5.37 -19.00 -4.50
C PHE A 144 5.53 -20.36 -5.20
N GLY A 145 4.81 -21.40 -4.79
CA GLY A 145 4.93 -22.75 -5.35
C GLY A 145 6.27 -23.42 -5.02
N GLY A 146 6.57 -24.54 -5.69
CA GLY A 146 7.78 -25.33 -5.41
C GLY A 146 7.56 -26.39 -4.33
N THR A 147 8.65 -26.97 -3.82
CA THR A 147 8.61 -27.95 -2.72
C THR A 147 8.91 -27.29 -1.38
N THR A 148 8.42 -27.86 -0.28
CA THR A 148 8.72 -27.43 1.09
C THR A 148 10.22 -27.27 1.33
N THR A 149 11.04 -28.21 0.84
CA THR A 149 12.51 -28.15 0.95
C THR A 149 13.08 -26.97 0.16
N SER A 150 12.60 -26.72 -1.06
CA SER A 150 13.07 -25.59 -1.86
C SER A 150 12.69 -24.24 -1.24
N ALA A 151 11.52 -24.14 -0.62
CA ALA A 151 11.07 -22.96 0.11
C ALA A 151 11.88 -22.73 1.38
N ALA A 152 12.12 -23.77 2.17
CA ALA A 152 12.97 -23.69 3.36
C ALA A 152 14.39 -23.22 2.98
N GLN A 153 14.99 -23.83 1.95
CA GLN A 153 16.33 -23.44 1.49
C GLN A 153 16.38 -21.99 0.99
N ALA A 154 15.34 -21.53 0.29
CA ALA A 154 15.27 -20.15 -0.18
C ALA A 154 15.16 -19.16 0.99
N LEU A 155 14.31 -19.44 1.98
CA LEU A 155 14.17 -18.62 3.17
C LEU A 155 15.47 -18.58 3.99
N ASP A 156 16.18 -19.70 4.09
CA ASP A 156 17.49 -19.78 4.75
C ASP A 156 18.57 -19.00 3.99
N ASN A 157 18.60 -19.08 2.66
CA ASN A 157 19.52 -18.28 1.85
C ASN A 157 19.26 -16.78 2.01
N LEU A 158 17.99 -16.37 2.00
CA LEU A 158 17.61 -14.96 2.21
C LEU A 158 17.93 -14.48 3.63
N THR A 159 17.82 -15.37 4.62
CA THR A 159 18.24 -15.08 6.00
C THR A 159 19.76 -14.92 6.07
N ALA A 160 20.52 -15.83 5.45
CA ALA A 160 21.98 -15.76 5.39
C ALA A 160 22.50 -14.53 4.63
N ALA A 161 21.74 -14.05 3.64
CA ALA A 161 22.00 -12.80 2.93
C ALA A 161 21.60 -11.54 3.72
N GLY A 162 21.02 -11.67 4.92
CA GLY A 162 20.58 -10.54 5.74
C GLY A 162 19.34 -9.83 5.22
N VAL A 163 18.50 -10.50 4.43
CA VAL A 163 17.21 -9.97 3.96
C VAL A 163 16.08 -10.32 4.94
N LEU A 164 16.15 -11.52 5.55
CA LEU A 164 15.17 -12.01 6.49
C LEU A 164 15.80 -12.26 7.85
N THR A 165 14.97 -12.23 8.89
CA THR A 165 15.33 -12.72 10.22
C THR A 165 14.38 -13.83 10.64
N ARG A 166 14.92 -14.80 11.39
CA ARG A 166 14.16 -15.95 11.88
C ARG A 166 13.55 -15.63 13.25
N LYS A 167 12.26 -15.93 13.43
CA LYS A 167 11.57 -15.79 14.72
C LYS A 167 10.64 -16.97 14.97
N SER A 168 10.66 -17.52 16.19
CA SER A 168 9.66 -18.50 16.60
C SER A 168 8.32 -17.78 16.79
N ILE A 169 7.27 -18.21 16.08
CA ILE A 169 5.94 -17.58 16.18
C ILE A 169 4.94 -18.46 16.94
N ASP A 170 5.17 -19.77 16.98
CA ASP A 170 4.39 -20.74 17.76
C ASP A 170 5.23 -22.02 17.97
N ARG A 171 4.70 -22.99 18.70
CA ARG A 171 5.32 -24.29 18.98
C ARG A 171 5.64 -25.03 17.68
N GLY A 172 6.91 -25.03 17.30
CA GLY A 172 7.41 -25.69 16.09
C GLY A 172 7.20 -24.89 14.80
N VAL A 173 6.68 -23.66 14.87
CA VAL A 173 6.48 -22.80 13.70
C VAL A 173 7.49 -21.66 13.71
N THR A 174 8.33 -21.67 12.68
CA THR A 174 9.32 -20.62 12.43
C THR A 174 8.78 -19.63 11.39
N GLY A 175 8.70 -18.36 11.78
CA GLY A 175 8.50 -17.23 10.88
C GLY A 175 9.82 -16.64 10.39
N TYR A 176 9.78 -16.09 9.18
CA TYR A 176 10.85 -15.34 8.54
C TYR A 176 10.32 -13.96 8.22
N LEU A 177 11.00 -12.93 8.74
CA LEU A 177 10.50 -11.56 8.74
C LEU A 177 11.46 -10.62 8.02
N ALA A 178 10.93 -9.82 7.09
CA ALA A 178 11.61 -8.70 6.47
C ALA A 178 11.41 -7.43 7.33
N HIS A 179 12.25 -7.25 8.33
CA HIS A 179 12.11 -6.14 9.29
C HIS A 179 12.14 -4.76 8.61
N ASP A 180 13.01 -4.62 7.61
CA ASP A 180 13.16 -3.40 6.83
C ASP A 180 11.83 -2.89 6.22
N VAL A 181 10.87 -3.77 5.90
CA VAL A 181 9.54 -3.35 5.41
C VAL A 181 8.75 -2.66 6.50
N PHE A 182 8.73 -3.25 7.71
CA PHE A 182 8.03 -2.68 8.85
C PHE A 182 8.66 -1.34 9.26
N ASP A 183 9.97 -1.20 9.13
CA ASP A 183 10.68 0.05 9.40
C ASP A 183 10.27 1.15 8.41
N VAL A 184 10.21 0.84 7.11
CA VAL A 184 9.73 1.77 6.07
C VAL A 184 8.29 2.21 6.36
N ILE A 185 7.39 1.28 6.68
CA ILE A 185 6.00 1.59 7.02
C ILE A 185 5.93 2.48 8.28
N THR A 186 6.67 2.13 9.33
CA THR A 186 6.70 2.90 10.59
C THR A 186 7.19 4.33 10.36
N ILE A 187 8.20 4.51 9.52
CA ILE A 187 8.71 5.83 9.15
C ILE A 187 7.64 6.61 8.36
N ALA A 188 6.95 5.97 7.41
CA ALA A 188 5.87 6.59 6.65
C ALA A 188 4.69 7.02 7.54
N GLU A 189 4.26 6.16 8.46
CA GLU A 189 3.20 6.48 9.44
C GLU A 189 3.60 7.67 10.33
N ARG A 190 4.85 7.70 10.82
CA ARG A 190 5.36 8.83 11.60
C ARG A 190 5.36 10.13 10.79
N ARG A 191 5.75 10.07 9.52
CA ARG A 191 5.72 11.25 8.62
C ARG A 191 4.30 11.74 8.42
N LEU A 192 3.37 10.83 8.14
CA LEU A 192 1.94 11.15 8.03
C LEU A 192 1.41 11.77 9.32
N ALA A 193 1.81 11.29 10.49
CA ALA A 193 1.42 11.91 11.76
C ALA A 193 2.04 13.32 11.96
N SER A 194 3.20 13.59 11.36
CA SER A 194 3.91 14.87 11.47
C SER A 194 3.41 15.96 10.52
N THR A 195 2.63 15.64 9.48
CA THR A 195 1.93 16.64 8.64
C THR A 195 0.96 17.51 9.43
N ARG A 196 0.68 17.14 10.69
CA ARG A 196 0.08 17.99 11.73
C ARG A 196 0.78 19.36 11.90
N PHE A 197 2.09 19.46 11.59
CA PHE A 197 2.90 20.67 11.80
C PHE A 197 3.24 21.44 10.53
N ASP A 198 2.99 20.89 9.34
CA ASP A 198 3.25 21.60 8.07
C ASP A 198 2.03 22.42 7.62
N THR A 199 1.42 23.13 8.57
CA THR A 199 0.49 24.24 8.34
C THR A 199 1.27 25.55 8.25
N SER A 200 2.43 25.54 7.57
CA SER A 200 3.27 26.71 7.38
C SER A 200 2.66 27.76 6.43
N VAL A 201 1.39 27.60 6.03
CA VAL A 201 0.62 28.57 5.24
C VAL A 201 -0.60 29.06 6.03
N ALA A 202 -0.36 29.60 7.22
CA ALA A 202 -1.31 30.50 7.88
C ALA A 202 -0.58 31.82 8.20
N PRO A 203 -0.95 32.96 7.59
CA PRO A 203 -0.38 34.25 7.97
C PRO A 203 -0.68 34.53 9.44
N PRO A 204 0.25 35.10 10.22
CA PRO A 204 -0.02 35.41 11.62
C PRO A 204 -1.13 36.47 11.73
N THR A 205 -2.32 36.06 12.18
CA THR A 205 -3.41 36.98 12.50
C THR A 205 -3.12 37.65 13.84
N ARG A 206 -2.33 38.71 13.82
CA ARG A 206 -2.27 39.68 14.91
C ARG A 206 -2.30 41.09 14.35
N SER A 207 -3.50 41.66 14.21
CA SER A 207 -3.61 43.12 14.25
C SER A 207 -3.32 43.56 15.68
N PRO A 208 -2.36 44.48 15.91
CA PRO A 208 -2.27 45.14 17.19
C PRO A 208 -3.51 46.01 17.37
N ALA A 209 -4.25 45.75 18.45
CA ALA A 209 -5.13 46.76 19.02
C ALA A 209 -4.28 48.01 19.31
N GLY A 210 -4.68 49.14 18.72
CA GLY A 210 -4.02 50.42 18.87
C GLY A 210 -5.08 51.52 18.87
N ASP A 211 -5.23 52.12 20.04
CA ASP A 211 -6.08 53.23 20.46
C ASP A 211 -6.34 54.32 19.41
N THR A 212 -7.60 54.77 19.37
CA THR A 212 -7.98 56.20 19.48
C THR A 212 -9.31 56.32 20.20
#